data_AF-A0A5D6XTD7-F1
#
_entry.id   AF-A0A5D6XTD7-F1
#
_cell.length_a   1.000
_cell.length_b   1.000
_cell.length_c   1.000
_cell.angle_alpha   90.00
_cell.angle_beta   90.00
_cell.angle_gamma   90.00
#
_symmetry.space_group_name_H-M   'P 1'
#
loop_
_entity.id
_entity.type
_entity.pdbx_description
1 polymer ?
#
loop_
_entity_poly.entity_id
_entity_poly.type
_entity_poly.pdbx_seq_one_letter_code
_entity_poly.pdbx_strand_id
1 'polypeptide(L)'
;MSASEAVASREFLQALITQLRRNGADAQEAERVIEHLVPVLVPGIIHLLKAASENQQREHDGEQHVLPIKPLDHLAKFLFRHNPRHAKPDSATLELQELARHLLRK
;
A
#
# COMPACT_ATOMS: atom_id res chain seq x y z
N MET A 1 4.66 19.49 -10.66
CA MET A 1 4.91 19.38 -9.20
C MET A 1 5.10 20.77 -8.66
N SER A 2 4.34 21.15 -7.64
CA SER A 2 4.56 22.44 -6.97
C SER A 2 5.90 22.41 -6.22
N ALA A 3 6.54 23.56 -6.01
CA ALA A 3 7.80 23.63 -5.25
C ALA A 3 7.64 23.04 -3.82
N SER A 4 6.43 23.12 -3.26
CA SER A 4 6.10 22.55 -1.95
C SER A 4 6.08 21.01 -1.95
N GLU A 5 5.55 20.38 -3.00
CA GLU A 5 5.54 18.91 -3.13
C GLU A 5 6.95 18.33 -3.25
N ALA A 6 7.84 19.02 -3.96
CA ALA A 6 9.24 18.60 -4.11
C ALA A 6 9.99 18.66 -2.77
N VAL A 7 9.75 19.70 -1.96
CA VAL A 7 10.33 19.84 -0.62
C VAL A 7 9.81 18.74 0.30
N ALA A 8 8.49 18.53 0.36
CA ALA A 8 7.89 17.50 1.21
C ALA A 8 8.36 16.08 0.84
N SER A 9 8.49 15.78 -0.45
CA SER A 9 9.02 14.50 -0.92
C SER A 9 10.48 14.29 -0.49
N ARG A 10 11.31 15.34 -0.61
CA ARG A 10 12.71 15.30 -0.18
C ARG A 10 12.83 15.10 1.33
N GLU A 11 12.05 15.82 2.13
CA GLU A 11 12.03 15.69 3.59
C GLU A 11 11.61 14.28 4.02
N PHE A 12 10.58 13.71 3.39
CA PHE A 12 10.15 12.35 3.65
C PHE A 12 11.25 11.32 3.36
N LEU A 13 11.86 11.38 2.17
CA LEU A 13 12.94 10.46 1.79
C LEU A 13 14.14 10.59 2.73
N GLN A 14 14.47 11.81 3.15
CA GLN A 14 15.58 12.05 4.07
C GLN A 14 15.29 11.52 5.48
N ALA A 15 14.06 11.67 5.97
CA ALA A 15 13.63 11.08 7.23
C ALA A 15 13.66 9.54 7.19
N LEU A 16 13.21 8.94 6.07
CA LEU A 16 13.27 7.50 5.85
C LEU A 16 14.71 6.97 5.89
N ILE A 17 15.63 7.59 5.13
CA ILE A 17 17.05 7.22 5.11
C ILE A 17 17.66 7.32 6.52
N THR A 18 17.34 8.40 7.24
CA THR A 18 17.84 8.63 8.60
C THR A 18 17.38 7.51 9.54
N GLN A 19 16.11 7.11 9.47
CA GLN A 19 15.60 5.99 10.27
C GLN A 19 16.20 4.64 9.88
N LEU A 20 16.37 4.37 8.57
CA LEU A 20 17.00 3.14 8.11
C LEU A 20 18.43 3.02 8.64
N ARG A 21 19.22 4.09 8.52
CA ARG A 21 20.59 4.14 9.05
C ARG A 21 20.64 4.00 10.57
N ARG A 22 19.70 4.63 11.29
CA ARG A 22 19.59 4.50 12.75
C ARG A 22 19.34 3.06 13.18
N ASN A 23 18.65 2.27 12.35
CA ASN A 23 18.39 0.85 12.59
C ASN A 23 19.47 -0.07 12.00
N GLY A 24 20.64 0.47 11.63
CA GLY A 24 21.79 -0.29 11.17
C GLY A 24 21.82 -0.59 9.68
N ALA A 25 20.90 -0.05 8.88
CA ALA A 25 20.91 -0.25 7.44
C ALA A 25 22.10 0.49 6.80
N ASP A 26 22.85 -0.19 5.95
CA ASP A 26 23.90 0.45 5.15
C ASP A 26 23.31 1.29 4.00
N ALA A 27 24.18 1.98 3.26
CA ALA A 27 23.75 2.83 2.15
C ALA A 27 23.05 2.04 1.03
N GLN A 28 23.50 0.81 0.77
CA GLN A 28 22.98 -0.05 -0.29
C GLN A 28 21.63 -0.66 0.11
N GLU A 29 21.45 -1.02 1.37
CA GLU A 29 20.19 -1.47 1.93
C GLU A 29 19.15 -0.36 1.92
N ALA A 30 19.54 0.87 2.30
CA ALA A 30 18.66 2.02 2.23
C ALA A 30 18.22 2.32 0.78
N GLU A 31 19.14 2.24 -0.18
CA GLU A 31 18.84 2.41 -1.61
C GLU A 31 17.89 1.33 -2.12
N ARG A 32 18.13 0.06 -1.79
CA ARG A 32 17.22 -1.05 -2.13
C ARG A 32 15.82 -0.84 -1.58
N VAL A 33 15.69 -0.38 -0.33
CA VAL A 33 14.39 -0.06 0.26
C VAL A 33 13.71 1.06 -0.52
N ILE A 34 14.43 2.12 -0.87
CA ILE A 34 13.85 3.21 -1.65
C ILE A 34 13.38 2.71 -3.02
N GLU A 35 14.23 2.01 -3.75
CA GLU A 35 13.94 1.52 -5.09
C GLU A 35 12.75 0.55 -5.14
N HIS A 36 12.62 -0.33 -4.14
CA HIS A 36 11.64 -1.42 -4.20
C HIS A 36 10.39 -1.14 -3.38
N LEU A 37 10.51 -0.43 -2.24
CA LEU A 37 9.38 -0.20 -1.33
C LEU A 37 8.61 1.07 -1.70
N VAL A 38 9.30 2.17 -2.01
CA VAL A 38 8.65 3.47 -2.23
C VAL A 38 7.64 3.43 -3.41
N PRO A 39 7.95 2.78 -4.55
CA PRO A 39 6.99 2.69 -5.67
C PRO A 39 5.68 1.97 -5.32
N VAL A 40 5.69 1.10 -4.30
CA VAL A 40 4.49 0.36 -3.87
C VAL A 40 3.83 1.04 -2.67
N LEU A 41 4.62 1.62 -1.78
CA LEU A 41 4.17 2.29 -0.57
C LEU A 41 3.44 3.60 -0.88
N VAL A 42 3.93 4.40 -1.83
CA VAL A 42 3.30 5.68 -2.18
C VAL A 42 1.87 5.49 -2.73
N PRO A 43 1.61 4.60 -3.71
CA PRO A 43 0.25 4.26 -4.11
C PRO A 43 -0.61 3.74 -2.96
N GLY A 44 -0.03 2.95 -2.06
CA GLY A 44 -0.74 2.42 -0.88
C GLY A 44 -1.20 3.51 0.08
N ILE A 45 -0.35 4.50 0.35
CA ILE A 45 -0.69 5.66 1.18
C ILE A 45 -1.78 6.50 0.49
N ILE A 46 -1.67 6.76 -0.80
CA ILE A 46 -2.71 7.48 -1.56
C ILE A 46 -4.05 6.74 -1.48
N HIS A 47 -4.02 5.41 -1.66
CA HIS A 47 -5.22 4.58 -1.57
C HIS A 47 -5.82 4.57 -0.15
N LEU A 48 -4.99 4.58 0.88
CA LEU A 48 -5.42 4.75 2.27
C LEU A 48 -6.10 6.11 2.50
N LEU A 49 -5.50 7.19 2.03
CA LEU A 49 -6.04 8.54 2.21
C LEU A 49 -7.40 8.71 1.49
N LYS A 50 -7.54 8.15 0.28
CA LYS A 50 -8.83 8.12 -0.42
C LYS A 50 -9.88 7.33 0.35
N ALA A 51 -9.53 6.12 0.80
CA ALA A 51 -10.46 5.31 1.60
C ALA A 51 -10.85 6.03 2.89
N ALA A 52 -9.91 6.71 3.57
CA ALA A 52 -10.20 7.52 4.76
C ALA A 52 -11.15 8.68 4.46
N SER A 53 -10.94 9.40 3.36
CA SER A 53 -11.85 10.47 2.93
C SER A 53 -13.26 9.95 2.61
N GLU A 54 -13.36 8.80 1.92
CA GLU A 54 -14.65 8.18 1.62
C GLU A 54 -15.36 7.71 2.90
N ASN A 55 -14.62 7.18 3.87
CA ASN A 55 -15.17 6.77 5.16
C ASN A 55 -15.73 7.97 5.96
N GLN A 56 -14.98 9.07 6.00
CA GLN A 56 -15.42 10.31 6.63
C GLN A 56 -16.69 10.88 5.97
N GLN A 57 -16.77 10.80 4.63
CA GLN A 57 -17.97 11.23 3.92
C GLN A 57 -19.17 10.35 4.28
N ARG A 58 -19.02 9.03 4.33
CA ARG A 58 -20.10 8.11 4.72
C ARG A 58 -20.56 8.31 6.18
N GLU A 59 -19.63 8.61 7.07
CA GLU A 59 -19.94 9.00 8.45
C GLU A 59 -20.76 10.30 8.48
N HIS A 60 -20.37 11.29 7.67
CA HIS A 60 -21.10 12.55 7.53
C HIS A 60 -22.51 12.35 6.95
N ASP A 61 -22.66 11.44 5.98
CA ASP A 61 -23.92 11.09 5.33
C ASP A 61 -24.84 10.23 6.22
N GLY A 62 -24.40 9.87 7.44
CA GLY A 62 -25.20 9.16 8.43
C GLY A 62 -25.39 7.67 8.14
N GLU A 63 -24.49 7.05 7.37
CA GLU A 63 -24.55 5.60 7.14
C GLU A 63 -24.36 4.82 8.45
N GLN A 64 -25.25 3.86 8.72
CA GLN A 64 -25.32 3.15 10.01
C GLN A 64 -24.18 2.15 10.26
N HIS A 65 -23.37 1.82 9.25
CA HIS A 65 -22.37 0.76 9.30
C HIS A 65 -21.02 1.17 8.71
N VAL A 66 -20.59 2.40 8.97
CA VAL A 66 -19.25 2.82 8.57
C VAL A 66 -18.20 2.13 9.46
N LEU A 67 -17.35 1.31 8.84
CA LEU A 67 -16.31 0.58 9.56
C LEU A 67 -15.07 1.48 9.70
N PRO A 68 -14.43 1.52 10.88
CA PRO A 68 -13.21 2.31 11.04
C PRO A 68 -12.08 1.69 10.21
N ILE A 69 -11.41 2.55 9.44
CA ILE A 69 -10.22 2.13 8.70
C ILE A 69 -9.07 1.94 9.68
N LYS A 70 -8.46 0.75 9.65
CA LYS A 70 -7.21 0.44 10.35
C LYS A 70 -6.04 0.69 9.37
N PRO A 71 -5.26 1.79 9.51
CA PRO A 71 -4.29 2.20 8.51
C PRO A 71 -3.24 1.13 8.18
N LEU A 72 -2.71 0.49 9.22
CA LEU A 72 -1.69 -0.55 9.07
C LEU A 72 -2.23 -1.79 8.36
N ASP A 73 -3.43 -2.26 8.74
CA ASP A 73 -4.07 -3.41 8.10
C ASP A 73 -4.39 -3.12 6.62
N HIS A 74 -4.82 -1.90 6.31
CA HIS A 74 -5.12 -1.47 4.95
C HIS A 74 -3.85 -1.44 4.09
N LEU A 75 -2.78 -0.83 4.61
CA LEU A 75 -1.49 -0.80 3.92
C LEU A 75 -0.91 -2.21 3.75
N ALA A 76 -0.97 -3.07 4.77
CA ALA A 76 -0.50 -4.44 4.68
C ALA A 76 -1.24 -5.22 3.58
N LYS A 77 -2.58 -5.12 3.53
CA LYS A 77 -3.40 -5.73 2.48
C LYS A 77 -3.06 -5.16 1.09
N PHE A 78 -2.87 -3.86 0.99
CA PHE A 78 -2.49 -3.20 -0.26
C PHE A 78 -1.13 -3.70 -0.77
N LEU A 79 -0.10 -3.61 0.08
CA LEU A 79 1.25 -4.05 -0.24
C LEU A 79 1.30 -5.54 -0.60
N PHE A 80 0.53 -6.38 0.10
CA PHE A 80 0.43 -7.81 -0.22
C PHE A 80 -0.14 -8.04 -1.62
N ARG A 81 -1.27 -7.40 -1.95
CA ARG A 81 -1.94 -7.54 -3.26
C ARG A 81 -1.13 -6.98 -4.43
N HIS A 82 -0.35 -5.93 -4.17
CA HIS A 82 0.45 -5.25 -5.18
C HIS A 82 1.93 -5.66 -5.16
N ASN A 83 2.30 -6.69 -4.40
CA ASN A 83 3.65 -7.22 -4.40
C ASN A 83 3.89 -7.96 -5.74
N PRO A 84 4.87 -7.54 -6.57
CA PRO A 84 5.15 -8.19 -7.86
C PRO A 84 5.47 -9.68 -7.74
N ARG A 85 6.00 -10.13 -6.60
CA ARG A 85 6.28 -11.55 -6.32
C ARG A 85 5.01 -12.38 -6.11
N HIS A 86 3.90 -11.75 -5.73
CA HIS A 86 2.59 -12.36 -5.55
C HIS A 86 1.59 -11.95 -6.65
N ALA A 87 1.99 -11.07 -7.57
CA ALA A 87 1.18 -10.63 -8.69
C ALA A 87 1.03 -11.70 -9.78
N LYS A 88 1.96 -12.65 -9.86
CA LYS A 88 1.80 -13.87 -10.66
C LYS A 88 1.21 -14.96 -9.78
N PRO A 89 -0.05 -15.38 -10.02
CA PRO A 89 -0.59 -16.54 -9.33
C PRO A 89 0.29 -17.76 -9.64
N ASP A 90 0.64 -18.51 -8.60
CA ASP A 90 1.29 -19.81 -8.76
C ASP A 90 0.30 -20.85 -9.30
N SER A 91 0.78 -22.05 -9.62
CA SER A 91 -0.06 -23.12 -10.19
C SER A 91 -1.26 -23.46 -9.29
N ALA A 92 -1.06 -23.50 -7.97
CA ALA A 92 -2.13 -23.77 -7.00
C ALA A 92 -3.19 -22.66 -6.99
N THR A 93 -2.77 -21.39 -7.07
CA THR A 93 -3.68 -20.25 -7.13
C THR A 93 -4.45 -20.20 -8.44
N LEU A 94 -3.83 -20.63 -9.56
CA LEU A 94 -4.50 -20.76 -10.86
C LEU A 94 -5.58 -21.85 -10.84
N GLU A 95 -5.29 -23.03 -10.28
CA GLU A 95 -6.25 -24.13 -10.14
C GLU A 95 -7.47 -23.70 -9.29
N LEU A 96 -7.24 -22.98 -8.19
CA LEU A 96 -8.30 -22.41 -7.36
C LEU A 96 -9.16 -21.38 -8.12
N GLN A 97 -8.55 -20.53 -8.95
CA GLN A 97 -9.29 -19.58 -9.79
C GLN A 97 -10.13 -20.28 -10.85
N GLU A 98 -9.63 -21.36 -11.46
CA GLU A 98 -10.39 -22.16 -12.42
C GLU A 98 -11.58 -22.87 -11.76
N LEU A 99 -11.37 -23.44 -10.57
CA LEU A 99 -12.42 -24.05 -9.78
C LEU A 99 -13.51 -23.02 -9.42
N ALA A 100 -13.11 -21.82 -8.96
CA ALA A 100 -14.05 -20.74 -8.64
C ALA A 100 -14.85 -20.31 -9.87
N ARG A 101 -14.22 -20.18 -11.05
CA ARG A 101 -14.94 -19.89 -12.31
C ARG A 101 -15.92 -20.99 -12.69
N HIS A 102 -15.59 -22.27 -12.47
CA HIS A 102 -16.49 -23.38 -12.73
C HIS A 102 -17.71 -23.38 -11.79
N LEU A 103 -17.51 -23.04 -10.52
CA LEU A 103 -18.58 -22.98 -9.53
C LEU A 103 -19.52 -21.79 -9.73
N LEU A 104 -19.00 -20.64 -10.17
CA LEU A 104 -19.78 -19.41 -10.39
C LEU A 104 -20.47 -19.33 -11.78
N ARG A 105 -20.19 -20.28 -12.68
CA ARG A 105 -20.84 -20.39 -14.00
C ARG A 105 -22.07 -21.32 -14.00
N LYS A 106 -22.53 -21.75 -12.83
CA LYS A 106 -23.80 -22.45 -12.61
C LYS A 106 -24.82 -21.51 -11.99
#